data_AF-A0A2N2IJR9-F1
#
_entry.id   AF-A0A2N2IJR9-F1
#
_cell.length_a   1.000
_cell.length_b   1.000
_cell.length_c   1.000
_cell.angle_alpha   90.00
_cell.angle_beta   90.00
_cell.angle_gamma   90.00
#
_symmetry.space_group_name_H-M   'P 1'
#
loop_
_entity.id
_entity.type
_entity.pdbx_description
1 polymer ?
#
loop_
_entity_poly.entity_id
_entity_poly.type
_entity_poly.pdbx_seq_one_letter_code
_entity_poly.pdbx_strand_id
1 'polypeptide(L)'
;MTPALAHSDLLRKLLTCGLPPHADTERLRLTVILNLSSLVGGLFLMIFAIHNLVDGDLGLGLGDAVTCGIILASNLHLRRSGNHRLVSWVIISASCLFFLFVLSRGEVQQATYVWSLSVPVITVSLLGPKTGLRLAALYWILLLAYFLSAHRFDGLTHYPRFIFVRALSVYGLITAMVLFMEKRRQRAFRELQDKRAELAGQIQRLKQEEEEKELLIQRHQRSLAEVKTLKGFLPICSYCKKIRDDAGYWNGLEQYLTAHTDARVEMGLCPDCTKDRQS
;
A
#
# COMPACT_ATOMS: atom_id res chain seq x y z
N MET A 1 29.17 -2.64 -1.60
CA MET A 1 27.94 -2.07 -0.99
C MET A 1 28.29 -0.64 -0.57
N THR A 2 27.79 0.38 -1.25
CA THR A 2 28.26 1.77 -1.05
C THR A 2 27.70 2.38 0.24
N PRO A 3 28.45 3.26 0.92
CA PRO A 3 28.02 3.89 2.19
C PRO A 3 26.70 4.69 2.07
N ALA A 4 26.39 5.19 0.87
CA ALA A 4 25.13 5.90 0.59
C ALA A 4 23.88 5.00 0.69
N LEU A 5 23.98 3.72 0.27
CA LEU A 5 22.88 2.76 0.37
C LEU A 5 22.59 2.40 1.84
N ALA A 6 23.63 2.19 2.65
CA ALA A 6 23.50 1.86 4.06
C ALA A 6 22.80 2.99 4.88
N HIS A 7 23.11 4.24 4.58
CA HIS A 7 22.51 5.39 5.27
C HIS A 7 21.01 5.55 4.91
N SER A 8 20.66 5.29 3.65
CA SER A 8 19.27 5.34 3.18
C SER A 8 18.40 4.25 3.82
N ASP A 9 18.95 3.06 4.01
CA ASP A 9 18.24 1.95 4.67
C ASP A 9 18.07 2.16 6.17
N LEU A 10 19.05 2.80 6.83
CA LEU A 10 18.98 3.09 8.26
C LEU A 10 17.95 4.19 8.57
N LEU A 11 17.94 5.27 7.78
CA LEU A 11 16.90 6.31 7.87
C LEU A 11 15.51 5.75 7.56
N ARG A 12 15.40 4.90 6.54
CA ARG A 12 14.14 4.24 6.19
C ARG A 12 13.64 3.37 7.34
N LYS A 13 14.49 2.50 7.91
CA LYS A 13 14.13 1.66 9.08
C LYS A 13 13.73 2.50 10.29
N LEU A 14 14.39 3.64 10.51
CA LEU A 14 14.09 4.54 11.62
C LEU A 14 12.74 5.23 11.46
N LEU A 15 12.36 5.62 10.24
CA LEU A 15 11.09 6.28 9.93
C LEU A 15 9.91 5.31 9.82
N THR A 16 10.14 4.08 9.34
CA THR A 16 9.07 3.09 9.15
C THR A 16 8.93 2.09 10.29
N CYS A 17 9.75 2.19 11.34
CA CYS A 17 9.86 1.18 12.40
C CYS A 17 10.11 -0.25 11.85
N GLY A 18 10.75 -0.38 10.69
CA GLY A 18 10.98 -1.68 10.04
C GLY A 18 9.76 -2.29 9.37
N LEU A 19 8.64 -1.56 9.22
CA LEU A 19 7.50 -2.03 8.45
C LEU A 19 7.90 -2.31 6.99
N PRO A 20 7.49 -3.46 6.41
CA PRO A 20 7.76 -3.76 5.02
C PRO A 20 7.04 -2.76 4.11
N PRO A 21 7.58 -2.45 2.91
CA PRO A 21 6.98 -1.50 1.97
C PRO A 21 5.57 -1.90 1.49
N HIS A 22 5.20 -3.17 1.64
CA HIS A 22 3.88 -3.70 1.29
C HIS A 22 2.89 -3.74 2.45
N ALA A 23 3.28 -3.28 3.65
CA ALA A 23 2.35 -3.09 4.76
C ALA A 23 1.24 -2.10 4.38
N ASP A 24 0.11 -2.18 5.08
CA ASP A 24 -1.03 -1.27 4.94
C ASP A 24 -0.56 0.18 4.79
N THR A 25 -0.84 0.77 3.63
CA THR A 25 -0.26 2.04 3.18
C THR A 25 -0.61 3.18 4.13
N GLU A 26 -1.77 3.07 4.78
CA GLU A 26 -2.22 4.00 5.81
C GLU A 26 -1.41 3.88 7.11
N ARG A 27 -1.11 2.66 7.57
CA ARG A 27 -0.29 2.45 8.77
C ARG A 27 1.15 2.95 8.55
N LEU A 28 1.73 2.62 7.40
CA LEU A 28 3.08 3.09 7.04
C LEU A 28 3.14 4.63 7.04
N ARG A 29 2.15 5.29 6.44
CA ARG A 29 2.03 6.75 6.45
C ARG A 29 1.97 7.32 7.86
N LEU A 30 1.09 6.79 8.72
CA LEU A 30 0.93 7.27 10.10
C LEU A 30 2.23 7.11 10.90
N THR A 31 2.91 5.97 10.76
CA THR A 31 4.20 5.73 11.43
C THR A 31 5.26 6.72 10.98
N VAL A 32 5.36 7.00 9.67
CA VAL A 32 6.32 7.97 9.14
C VAL A 32 6.02 9.38 9.63
N ILE A 33 4.76 9.82 9.58
CA ILE A 33 4.35 11.15 10.06
C ILE A 33 4.64 11.29 11.56
N LEU A 34 4.27 10.30 12.37
CA LEU A 34 4.54 10.28 13.81
C LEU A 34 6.04 10.38 14.08
N ASN A 35 6.85 9.48 13.51
CA ASN A 35 8.29 9.48 13.73
C ASN A 35 8.97 10.78 13.28
N LEU A 36 8.58 11.31 12.12
CA LEU A 36 9.13 12.56 11.61
C LEU A 36 8.74 13.74 12.51
N SER A 37 7.46 13.84 12.89
CA SER A 37 6.97 14.88 13.81
C SER A 37 7.61 14.78 15.20
N SER A 38 7.83 13.58 15.72
CA SER A 38 8.50 13.34 17.00
C SER A 38 9.98 13.68 16.95
N LEU A 39 10.67 13.38 15.84
CA LEU A 39 12.09 13.71 15.67
C LEU A 39 12.30 15.23 15.59
N VAL A 40 11.54 15.89 14.72
CA VAL A 40 11.63 17.35 14.52
C VAL A 40 11.16 18.07 15.79
N GLY A 41 9.98 17.72 16.31
CA GLY A 41 9.43 18.31 17.52
C GLY A 41 10.30 18.08 18.75
N GLY A 42 10.83 16.87 18.94
CA GLY A 42 11.75 16.55 20.04
C GLY A 42 13.05 17.36 19.96
N LEU A 43 13.62 17.53 18.77
CA LEU A 43 14.81 18.35 18.58
C LEU A 43 14.56 19.82 18.93
N PHE A 44 13.44 20.40 18.47
CA PHE A 44 13.06 21.77 18.83
C PHE A 44 12.84 21.92 20.35
N LEU A 45 12.11 21.00 20.98
CA LEU A 45 11.87 21.03 22.42
C LEU A 45 13.16 20.89 23.23
N MET A 46 14.12 20.08 22.78
CA MET A 46 15.42 20.01 23.46
C MET A 46 16.19 21.32 23.37
N ILE A 47 16.17 21.99 22.21
CA ILE A 47 16.82 23.30 22.03
C ILE A 47 16.16 24.35 22.93
N PHE A 48 14.83 24.42 22.96
CA PHE A 48 14.10 25.36 23.81
C PHE A 48 14.26 25.06 25.29
N ALA A 49 14.28 23.79 25.69
CA ALA A 49 14.57 23.41 27.06
C ALA A 49 15.92 23.99 27.51
N ILE A 50 16.98 23.79 26.73
CA ILE A 50 18.31 24.32 27.07
C ILE A 50 18.30 25.84 27.12
N HIS A 51 17.70 26.50 26.12
CA HIS A 51 17.60 27.95 26.06
C HIS A 51 16.88 28.53 27.29
N ASN A 52 15.70 28.01 27.61
CA ASN A 52 14.88 28.47 28.74
C ASN A 52 15.54 28.19 30.09
N LEU A 53 16.27 27.06 30.25
CA LEU A 53 17.05 26.79 31.44
C LEU A 53 18.22 27.78 31.61
N VAL A 54 18.89 28.16 30.51
CA VAL A 54 20.00 29.13 30.53
C VAL A 54 19.50 30.54 30.84
N ASP A 55 18.33 30.91 30.33
CA ASP A 55 17.68 32.20 30.62
C ASP A 55 17.09 32.28 32.04
N GLY A 56 17.09 31.17 32.78
CA GLY A 56 16.60 31.10 34.16
C GLY A 56 15.09 30.88 34.30
N ASP A 57 14.34 30.73 33.20
CA ASP A 57 12.93 30.32 33.24
C ASP A 57 12.81 28.80 33.41
N LEU A 58 12.96 28.37 34.67
CA LEU A 58 12.77 26.99 35.09
C LEU A 58 11.39 26.42 34.72
N GLY A 59 10.36 27.27 34.62
CA GLY A 59 8.99 26.83 34.34
C GLY A 59 8.83 26.35 32.89
N LEU A 60 9.21 27.20 31.93
CA LEU A 60 9.19 26.86 30.51
C LEU A 60 10.18 25.73 30.20
N GLY A 61 11.38 25.82 30.76
CA GLY A 61 12.43 24.82 30.59
C GLY A 61 12.04 23.40 31.03
N LEU A 62 11.43 23.25 32.21
CA LEU A 62 10.91 21.97 32.67
C LEU A 62 9.73 21.49 31.81
N GLY A 63 8.85 22.40 31.39
CA GLY A 63 7.73 22.08 30.49
C GLY A 63 8.19 21.50 29.16
N ASP A 64 9.22 22.10 28.55
CA ASP A 64 9.86 21.61 27.33
C ASP A 64 10.47 20.21 27.53
N ALA A 65 11.25 20.02 28.59
CA ALA A 65 11.92 18.77 28.90
C ALA A 65 10.93 17.62 29.15
N VAL A 66 9.86 17.87 29.91
CA VAL A 66 8.79 16.89 30.19
C VAL A 66 8.07 16.51 28.90
N THR A 67 7.70 17.49 28.07
CA THR A 67 7.01 17.24 26.80
C THR A 67 7.89 16.45 25.84
N CYS A 68 9.18 16.78 25.76
CA CYS A 68 10.17 16.02 24.99
C CYS A 68 10.27 14.57 25.50
N GLY A 69 10.35 14.36 26.81
CA GLY A 69 10.36 13.04 27.43
C GLY A 69 9.11 12.20 27.09
N ILE A 70 7.92 12.81 27.13
CA ILE A 70 6.66 12.15 26.75
C ILE A 70 6.68 11.75 25.28
N ILE A 71 7.14 12.62 24.38
CA ILE A 71 7.22 12.34 22.94
C ILE A 71 8.20 11.19 22.66
N LEU A 72 9.40 11.21 23.28
CA LEU A 72 10.40 10.15 23.13
C LEU A 72 9.90 8.81 23.69
N ALA A 73 9.29 8.81 24.88
CA ALA A 73 8.72 7.61 25.48
C ALA A 73 7.57 7.04 24.63
N SER A 74 6.71 7.92 24.07
CA SER A 74 5.63 7.54 23.15
C SER A 74 6.17 6.94 21.85
N ASN A 75 7.28 7.47 21.32
CA ASN A 75 7.95 6.93 20.15
C ASN A 75 8.56 5.55 20.41
N LEU A 76 9.18 5.36 21.58
CA LEU A 76 9.70 4.06 22.00
C LEU A 76 8.56 3.04 22.19
N HIS A 77 7.44 3.47 22.77
CA HIS A 77 6.25 2.63 22.90
C HIS A 77 5.69 2.25 21.53
N LEU A 78 5.63 3.18 20.56
CA LEU A 78 5.21 2.90 19.18
C LEU A 78 6.05 1.78 18.55
N ARG A 79 7.37 1.79 18.77
CA ARG A 79 8.30 0.76 18.27
C ARG A 79 8.06 -0.61 18.89
N ARG A 80 7.62 -0.66 20.16
CA ARG A 80 7.39 -1.92 20.89
C ARG A 80 5.98 -2.48 20.68
N SER A 81 4.95 -1.64 20.72
CA SER A 81 3.54 -2.09 20.70
C SER A 81 2.88 -2.02 19.33
N GLY A 82 3.42 -1.20 18.40
CA GLY A 82 2.79 -0.94 17.10
C GLY A 82 1.45 -0.20 17.18
N ASN A 83 1.01 0.22 18.38
CA ASN A 83 -0.29 0.83 18.60
C ASN A 83 -0.28 2.33 18.26
N HIS A 84 -0.36 2.63 16.97
CA HIS A 84 -0.36 3.98 16.41
C HIS A 84 -1.51 4.86 16.92
N ARG A 85 -2.70 4.28 17.21
CA ARG A 85 -3.86 5.05 17.67
C ARG A 85 -3.60 5.63 19.05
N LEU A 86 -3.15 4.80 20.00
CA LEU A 86 -2.86 5.24 21.37
C LEU A 86 -1.73 6.30 21.38
N VAL A 87 -0.65 6.02 20.65
CA VAL A 87 0.50 6.94 20.57
C VAL A 87 0.12 8.30 19.97
N SER A 88 -0.72 8.31 18.93
CA SER A 88 -1.21 9.57 18.32
C SER A 88 -1.98 10.42 19.34
N TRP A 89 -2.85 9.80 20.13
CA TRP A 89 -3.61 10.51 21.17
C TRP A 89 -2.71 11.03 22.29
N VAL A 90 -1.73 10.26 22.74
CA VAL A 90 -0.79 10.70 23.78
C VAL A 90 0.02 11.91 23.30
N ILE A 91 0.60 11.84 22.10
CA ILE A 91 1.42 12.92 21.53
C ILE A 91 0.58 14.19 21.34
N ILE A 92 -0.63 14.07 20.81
CA ILE A 92 -1.51 15.23 20.57
C ILE A 92 -1.97 15.87 21.86
N SER A 93 -2.40 15.07 22.84
CA SER A 93 -2.83 15.59 24.14
C SER A 93 -1.67 16.29 24.86
N ALA A 94 -0.48 15.68 24.85
CA ALA A 94 0.73 16.29 25.42
C ALA A 94 1.09 17.61 24.72
N SER A 95 1.07 17.63 23.38
CA SER A 95 1.40 18.82 22.59
C SER A 95 0.38 19.94 22.80
N CYS A 96 -0.93 19.63 22.81
CA CYS A 96 -1.98 20.61 23.07
C CYS A 96 -1.88 21.20 24.47
N LEU A 97 -1.67 20.36 25.50
CA LEU A 97 -1.50 20.81 26.87
C LEU A 97 -0.26 21.69 27.03
N PHE A 98 0.86 21.25 26.43
CA PHE A 98 2.11 21.99 26.42
C PHE A 98 1.95 23.36 25.74
N PHE A 99 1.32 23.44 24.57
CA PHE A 99 1.09 24.73 23.91
C PHE A 99 0.16 25.66 24.71
N LEU A 100 -0.83 25.13 25.43
CA LEU A 100 -1.65 25.96 26.34
C LEU A 100 -0.85 26.46 27.54
N PHE A 101 0.02 25.61 28.10
CA PHE A 101 0.94 26.00 29.19
C PHE A 101 1.93 27.06 28.74
N VAL A 102 2.52 26.88 27.56
CA VAL A 102 3.45 27.81 26.95
C VAL A 102 2.75 29.12 26.57
N LEU A 103 1.48 29.08 26.15
CA LEU A 103 0.69 30.30 25.92
C LEU A 103 0.43 31.08 27.22
N SER A 104 0.19 30.39 28.34
CA SER A 104 -0.11 31.01 29.63
C SER A 104 1.10 31.61 30.34
N ARG A 105 2.28 31.02 30.13
CA ARG A 105 3.56 31.43 30.75
C ARG A 105 4.44 32.28 29.83
N GLY A 106 4.28 32.11 28.52
CA GLY A 106 5.24 32.62 27.54
C GLY A 106 5.18 34.12 27.31
N GLU A 107 6.35 34.69 27.05
CA GLU A 107 6.48 36.12 26.77
C GLU A 107 5.94 36.48 25.38
N VAL A 108 5.31 37.64 25.27
CA VAL A 108 4.74 38.16 24.02
C VAL A 108 5.82 38.37 22.94
N GLN A 109 7.05 38.70 23.34
CA GLN A 109 8.17 38.97 22.42
C GLN A 109 8.68 37.70 21.73
N GLN A 110 8.55 36.53 22.34
CA GLN A 110 9.03 35.26 21.80
C GLN A 110 8.06 34.60 20.79
N ALA A 111 7.00 35.31 20.39
CA ALA A 111 6.00 34.85 19.42
C ALA A 111 5.40 33.48 19.78
N THR A 112 5.19 33.24 21.08
CA THR A 112 4.87 31.94 21.65
C THR A 112 3.57 31.31 21.12
N TYR A 113 2.65 32.13 20.63
CA TYR A 113 1.40 31.70 19.98
C TYR A 113 1.60 30.98 18.63
N VAL A 114 2.77 31.10 17.99
CA VAL A 114 3.04 30.51 16.67
C VAL A 114 3.00 28.97 16.75
N TRP A 115 3.43 28.38 17.86
CA TRP A 115 3.46 26.93 18.04
C TRP A 115 2.06 26.31 18.03
N SER A 116 1.07 27.02 18.58
CA SER A 116 -0.34 26.67 18.53
C SER A 116 -0.90 26.54 17.11
N LEU A 117 -0.27 27.18 16.11
CA LEU A 117 -0.67 27.09 14.70
C LEU A 117 -0.37 25.71 14.07
N SER A 118 0.50 24.92 14.70
CA SER A 118 0.81 23.55 14.25
C SER A 118 -0.26 22.52 14.64
N VAL A 119 -1.10 22.81 15.65
CA VAL A 119 -2.14 21.91 16.17
C VAL A 119 -3.11 21.38 15.09
N PRO A 120 -3.70 22.20 14.21
CA PRO A 120 -4.62 21.70 13.19
C PRO A 120 -3.91 20.81 12.16
N VAL A 121 -2.63 21.07 11.88
CA VAL A 121 -1.81 20.22 11.00
C VAL A 121 -1.64 18.84 11.63
N ILE A 122 -1.24 18.78 12.89
CA ILE A 122 -0.94 17.53 13.61
C ILE A 122 -2.23 16.72 13.83
N THR A 123 -3.28 17.35 14.35
CA THR A 123 -4.55 16.69 14.68
C THR A 123 -5.27 16.11 13.46
N VAL A 124 -5.39 16.89 12.38
CA VAL A 124 -6.06 16.44 11.14
C VAL A 124 -5.23 15.40 10.39
N SER A 125 -3.90 15.53 10.35
CA SER A 125 -3.03 14.58 9.64
C SER A 125 -2.95 13.22 10.32
N LEU A 126 -3.00 13.18 11.67
CA LEU A 126 -2.85 11.96 12.46
C LEU A 126 -4.18 11.25 12.78
N LEU A 127 -5.24 11.99 13.12
CA LEU A 127 -6.56 11.40 13.44
C LEU A 127 -7.55 11.42 12.27
N GLY A 128 -7.15 12.01 11.15
CA GLY A 128 -8.00 12.19 9.98
C GLY A 128 -8.97 13.38 10.10
N PRO A 129 -9.75 13.65 9.04
CA PRO A 129 -10.46 14.92 8.88
C PRO A 129 -11.68 15.08 9.77
N LYS A 130 -12.32 14.00 10.23
CA LYS A 130 -13.50 14.12 11.11
C LYS A 130 -13.08 14.36 12.57
N THR A 131 -12.27 13.45 13.12
CA THR A 131 -11.86 13.50 14.52
C THR A 131 -10.83 14.60 14.76
N GLY A 132 -9.87 14.75 13.85
CA GLY A 132 -8.88 15.83 13.92
C GLY A 132 -9.52 17.22 13.87
N LEU A 133 -10.54 17.42 13.03
CA LEU A 133 -11.27 18.70 12.97
C LEU A 133 -11.98 19.03 14.27
N ARG A 134 -12.60 18.04 14.93
CA ARG A 134 -13.27 18.27 16.23
C ARG A 134 -12.26 18.74 17.29
N LEU A 135 -11.07 18.12 17.33
CA LEU A 135 -10.02 18.52 18.27
C LEU A 135 -9.41 19.88 17.92
N ALA A 136 -9.15 20.15 16.64
CA ALA A 136 -8.67 21.45 16.19
C ALA A 136 -9.69 22.56 16.51
N ALA A 137 -10.98 22.32 16.26
CA ALA A 137 -12.04 23.26 16.62
C ALA A 137 -12.14 23.46 18.14
N LEU A 138 -12.04 22.39 18.93
CA LEU A 138 -12.01 22.48 20.39
C LEU A 138 -10.83 23.34 20.87
N TYR A 139 -9.63 23.09 20.33
CA TYR A 139 -8.43 23.87 20.66
C TYR A 139 -8.57 25.34 20.22
N TRP A 140 -9.20 25.61 19.08
CA TRP A 140 -9.48 26.97 18.61
C TRP A 140 -10.44 27.72 19.54
N ILE A 141 -11.46 27.03 20.05
CA ILE A 141 -12.38 27.56 21.07
C ILE A 141 -11.61 27.84 22.37
N LEU A 142 -10.72 26.95 22.80
CA LEU A 142 -9.88 27.17 23.98
C LEU A 142 -8.95 28.37 23.81
N LEU A 143 -8.34 28.54 22.63
CA LEU A 143 -7.55 29.73 22.30
C LEU A 143 -8.40 30.99 22.37
N LEU A 144 -9.57 30.99 21.72
CA LEU A 144 -10.50 32.13 21.76
C LEU A 144 -10.91 32.46 23.20
N ALA A 145 -11.24 31.46 24.01
CA ALA A 145 -11.58 31.62 25.42
C ALA A 145 -10.42 32.19 26.23
N TYR A 146 -9.19 31.70 26.02
CA TYR A 146 -7.96 32.20 26.65
C TYR A 146 -7.77 33.69 26.34
N PHE A 147 -7.88 34.10 25.08
CA PHE A 147 -7.69 35.50 24.70
C PHE A 147 -8.79 36.42 25.24
N LEU A 148 -10.03 35.94 25.31
CA LEU A 148 -11.14 36.71 25.89
C LEU A 148 -11.02 36.84 27.41
N SER A 149 -10.48 35.83 28.09
CA SER A 149 -10.31 35.82 29.55
C SER A 149 -9.00 36.47 30.01
N ALA A 150 -7.98 36.57 29.15
CA ALA A 150 -6.68 37.15 29.50
C ALA A 150 -6.79 38.57 30.10
N HIS A 151 -7.73 39.38 29.61
CA HIS A 151 -7.99 40.72 30.17
C HIS A 151 -8.68 40.74 31.55
N ARG A 152 -9.19 39.60 32.03
CA ARG A 152 -9.92 39.49 33.32
C ARG A 152 -9.07 38.92 34.45
N PHE A 153 -7.92 38.33 34.16
CA PHE A 153 -7.12 37.59 35.14
C PHE A 153 -5.68 38.10 35.14
N ASP A 154 -5.24 38.66 36.27
CA ASP A 154 -3.91 39.29 36.43
C ASP A 154 -2.72 38.33 36.31
N GLY A 155 -2.97 37.02 36.23
CA GLY A 155 -1.94 35.98 36.05
C GLY A 155 -1.76 35.48 34.61
N LEU A 156 -2.52 35.99 33.63
CA LEU A 156 -2.39 35.60 32.22
C LEU A 156 -1.55 36.62 31.44
N THR A 157 -0.79 36.12 30.47
CA THR A 157 0.00 36.97 29.57
C THR A 157 -0.93 37.76 28.65
N HIS A 158 -0.77 39.08 28.68
CA HIS A 158 -1.63 40.00 27.95
C HIS A 158 -1.11 40.20 26.52
N TYR A 159 -1.77 39.56 25.55
CA TYR A 159 -1.45 39.74 24.14
C TYR A 159 -2.20 40.94 23.55
N PRO A 160 -1.54 41.80 22.75
CA PRO A 160 -2.21 42.90 22.06
C PRO A 160 -3.23 42.37 21.03
N ARG A 161 -4.34 43.12 20.86
CA ARG A 161 -5.50 42.71 20.05
C ARG A 161 -5.16 42.35 18.59
N PHE A 162 -4.12 42.95 18.00
CA PHE A 162 -3.71 42.62 16.63
C PHE A 162 -3.13 41.20 16.52
N ILE A 163 -2.40 40.72 17.54
CA ILE A 163 -1.86 39.35 17.58
C ILE A 163 -3.00 38.35 17.68
N PHE A 164 -4.03 38.66 18.48
CA PHE A 164 -5.23 37.85 18.60
C PHE A 164 -5.93 37.62 17.26
N VAL A 165 -6.26 38.70 16.54
CA VAL A 165 -6.95 38.60 15.24
C VAL A 165 -6.11 37.79 14.25
N ARG A 166 -4.80 38.04 14.20
CA ARG A 166 -3.87 37.31 13.33
C ARG A 166 -3.76 35.84 13.70
N ALA A 167 -3.66 35.51 14.99
CA ALA A 167 -3.53 34.13 15.45
C ALA A 167 -4.79 33.32 15.09
N LEU A 168 -5.99 33.86 15.33
CA LEU A 168 -7.23 33.18 14.99
C LEU A 168 -7.44 33.07 13.48
N SER A 169 -7.16 34.13 12.70
CA SER A 169 -7.35 34.11 11.26
C SER A 169 -6.40 33.12 10.58
N VAL A 170 -5.13 33.10 11.00
CA VAL A 170 -4.12 32.15 10.49
C VAL A 170 -4.45 30.72 10.92
N TYR A 171 -4.89 30.50 12.16
CA TYR A 171 -5.33 29.17 12.61
C TYR A 171 -6.49 28.64 11.76
N GLY A 172 -7.50 29.48 11.49
CA GLY A 172 -8.62 29.15 10.63
C GLY A 172 -8.18 28.83 9.19
N LEU A 173 -7.29 29.65 8.62
CA LEU A 173 -6.72 29.44 7.28
C LEU A 173 -5.96 28.12 7.18
N ILE A 174 -5.05 27.84 8.12
CA ILE A 174 -4.27 26.60 8.16
C ILE A 174 -5.21 25.41 8.31
N THR A 175 -6.22 25.50 9.18
CA THR A 175 -7.20 24.44 9.35
C THR A 175 -7.95 24.17 8.04
N ALA A 176 -8.45 25.20 7.37
CA ALA A 176 -9.13 25.06 6.09
C ALA A 176 -8.24 24.44 5.01
N MET A 177 -6.99 24.91 4.91
CA MET A 177 -5.99 24.40 3.95
C MET A 177 -5.68 22.92 4.20
N VAL A 178 -5.40 22.54 5.45
CA VAL A 178 -5.10 21.15 5.83
C VAL A 178 -6.30 20.24 5.57
N LEU A 179 -7.53 20.68 5.88
CA LEU A 179 -8.74 19.91 5.59
C LEU A 179 -8.93 19.69 4.09
N PHE A 180 -8.70 20.73 3.29
CA PHE A 180 -8.77 20.61 1.83
C PHE A 180 -7.75 19.61 1.32
N MET A 181 -6.50 19.71 1.78
CA MET A 181 -5.43 18.81 1.38
C MET A 181 -5.70 17.37 1.79
N GLU A 182 -6.14 17.17 3.04
CA GLU A 182 -6.46 15.84 3.57
C GLU A 182 -7.65 15.21 2.84
N LYS A 183 -8.71 15.99 2.56
CA LYS A 183 -9.85 15.51 1.77
C LYS A 183 -9.44 15.15 0.34
N ARG A 184 -8.59 15.97 -0.31
CA ARG A 184 -8.07 15.65 -1.65
C ARG A 184 -7.25 14.37 -1.64
N ARG A 185 -6.38 14.21 -0.65
CA ARG A 185 -5.59 13.00 -0.44
C ARG A 185 -6.47 11.76 -0.30
N GLN A 186 -7.53 11.83 0.51
CA GLN A 186 -8.46 10.71 0.69
C GLN A 186 -9.25 10.35 -0.57
N ARG A 187 -9.56 11.32 -1.44
CA ARG A 187 -10.22 11.04 -2.73
C ARG A 187 -9.26 10.33 -3.67
N ALA A 188 -8.05 10.87 -3.83
CA ALA A 188 -7.02 10.28 -4.69
C ALA A 188 -6.67 8.84 -4.27
N PHE A 189 -6.56 8.57 -2.97
CA PHE A 189 -6.25 7.23 -2.48
C PHE A 189 -7.38 6.23 -2.76
N ARG A 190 -8.65 6.62 -2.60
CA ARG A 190 -9.80 5.76 -2.92
C ARG A 190 -9.85 5.43 -4.40
N GLU A 191 -9.69 6.42 -5.27
CA GLU A 191 -9.66 6.21 -6.72
C GLU A 191 -8.54 5.23 -7.13
N LEU A 192 -7.37 5.33 -6.49
CA LEU A 192 -6.26 4.40 -6.73
C LEU A 192 -6.60 2.97 -6.29
N GLN A 193 -7.28 2.81 -5.14
CA GLN A 193 -7.72 1.50 -4.66
C GLN A 193 -8.77 0.88 -5.57
N ASP A 194 -9.74 1.67 -6.04
CA ASP A 194 -10.79 1.23 -6.96
C ASP A 194 -10.19 0.77 -8.30
N LYS A 195 -9.28 1.56 -8.88
CA LYS A 195 -8.54 1.16 -10.11
C LYS A 195 -7.70 -0.10 -9.90
N ARG A 196 -7.07 -0.26 -8.73
CA ARG A 196 -6.29 -1.46 -8.43
C ARG A 196 -7.18 -2.70 -8.33
N ALA A 197 -8.35 -2.58 -7.71
CA ALA A 197 -9.34 -3.66 -7.64
C ALA A 197 -9.90 -4.01 -9.03
N GLU A 198 -10.17 -3.00 -9.85
CA GLU A 198 -10.60 -3.17 -11.24
C GLU A 198 -9.55 -3.92 -12.07
N LEU A 199 -8.29 -3.48 -12.04
CA LEU A 199 -7.17 -4.12 -12.73
C LEU A 199 -6.96 -5.56 -12.25
N ALA A 200 -7.06 -5.82 -10.94
CA ALA A 200 -6.97 -7.16 -10.40
C ALA A 200 -8.09 -8.07 -10.95
N GLY A 201 -9.31 -7.54 -11.09
CA GLY A 201 -10.42 -8.25 -11.72
C GLY A 201 -10.24 -8.49 -13.22
N GLN A 202 -9.62 -7.56 -13.95
CA GLN A 202 -9.27 -7.76 -15.37
C GLN A 202 -8.23 -8.85 -15.55
N ILE A 203 -7.16 -8.83 -14.74
CA ILE A 203 -6.11 -9.87 -14.76
C ILE A 203 -6.71 -11.24 -14.47
N GLN A 204 -7.62 -11.34 -13.51
CA GLN A 204 -8.28 -12.61 -13.19
C GLN A 204 -9.12 -13.14 -14.35
N ARG A 205 -9.86 -12.27 -15.05
CA ARG A 205 -10.65 -12.65 -16.24
C ARG A 205 -9.77 -13.12 -17.38
N LEU A 206 -8.71 -12.39 -17.70
CA LEU A 206 -7.77 -12.76 -18.76
C LEU A 206 -7.13 -14.13 -18.49
N LYS A 207 -6.77 -14.42 -17.23
CA LYS A 207 -6.27 -15.75 -16.85
C LYS A 207 -7.29 -16.87 -17.05
N GLN A 208 -8.56 -16.63 -16.72
CA GLN A 208 -9.61 -17.62 -16.94
C GLN A 208 -9.84 -17.88 -18.43
N GLU A 209 -9.82 -16.84 -19.26
CA GLU A 209 -9.91 -16.98 -20.72
C GLU A 209 -8.71 -17.73 -21.30
N GLU A 210 -7.50 -17.51 -20.75
CA GLU A 210 -6.29 -18.21 -21.14
C GLU A 210 -6.38 -19.71 -20.79
N GLU A 211 -6.77 -20.05 -19.55
CA GLU A 211 -6.99 -21.42 -19.11
C GLU A 211 -8.08 -22.12 -19.95
N GLU A 212 -9.18 -21.43 -20.27
CA GLU A 212 -10.25 -21.98 -21.11
C GLU A 212 -9.75 -22.28 -22.54
N LYS A 213 -8.98 -21.36 -23.13
CA LYS A 213 -8.36 -21.57 -24.45
C LYS A 213 -7.39 -22.74 -24.43
N GLU A 214 -6.57 -22.88 -23.39
CA GLU A 214 -5.66 -24.02 -23.25
C GLU A 214 -6.40 -25.36 -23.17
N LEU A 215 -7.49 -25.42 -22.40
CA LEU A 215 -8.34 -26.61 -22.31
C LEU A 215 -8.99 -26.96 -23.66
N LEU A 216 -9.47 -25.95 -24.40
CA LEU A 216 -10.02 -26.14 -25.74
C LEU A 216 -8.96 -26.65 -26.72
N ILE A 217 -7.75 -26.09 -26.70
CA ILE A 217 -6.63 -26.55 -27.52
C ILE A 217 -6.30 -28.01 -27.21
N GLN A 218 -6.21 -28.40 -25.93
CA GLN A 218 -5.98 -29.79 -25.54
C GLN A 218 -7.09 -30.73 -26.03
N ARG A 219 -8.36 -30.31 -25.91
CA ARG A 219 -9.51 -31.09 -26.41
C ARG A 219 -9.44 -31.27 -27.92
N HIS A 220 -9.16 -30.20 -28.66
CA HIS A 220 -9.00 -30.26 -30.12
C HIS A 220 -7.86 -31.20 -30.53
N GLN A 221 -6.71 -31.12 -29.86
CA GLN A 221 -5.58 -32.02 -30.12
C GLN A 221 -5.94 -33.49 -29.84
N ARG A 222 -6.69 -33.79 -28.77
CA ARG A 222 -7.16 -35.14 -28.47
C ARG A 222 -8.11 -35.68 -29.54
N SER A 223 -9.10 -34.88 -29.98
CA SER A 223 -10.01 -35.29 -31.07
C SER A 223 -9.26 -35.55 -32.38
N LEU A 224 -8.24 -34.73 -32.71
CA LEU A 224 -7.40 -34.98 -33.88
C LEU A 224 -6.59 -36.29 -33.75
N ALA A 225 -6.11 -36.63 -32.55
CA ALA A 225 -5.44 -37.90 -32.29
C ALA A 225 -6.40 -39.10 -32.44
N GLU A 226 -7.63 -39.01 -31.93
CA GLU A 226 -8.66 -40.05 -32.06
C GLU A 226 -9.05 -40.30 -33.52
N VAL A 227 -9.23 -39.24 -34.32
CA VAL A 227 -9.49 -39.38 -35.77
C VAL A 227 -8.31 -40.03 -36.48
N LYS A 228 -7.06 -39.70 -36.14
CA LYS A 228 -5.88 -40.37 -36.70
C LYS A 228 -5.87 -41.87 -36.38
N THR A 229 -6.28 -42.28 -35.18
CA THR A 229 -6.41 -43.71 -34.83
C THR A 229 -7.56 -44.40 -35.57
N LEU A 230 -8.68 -43.72 -35.79
CA LEU A 230 -9.82 -44.25 -36.55
C LEU A 230 -9.54 -44.38 -38.06
N LYS A 231 -8.62 -43.57 -38.60
CA LYS A 231 -8.10 -43.72 -39.98
C LYS A 231 -7.15 -44.92 -40.15
N GLY A 232 -6.82 -45.65 -39.07
CA GLY A 232 -6.00 -46.86 -39.12
C GLY A 232 -6.76 -48.15 -39.49
N PHE A 233 -8.09 -48.10 -39.62
CA PHE A 233 -8.88 -49.27 -40.01
C PHE A 233 -8.88 -49.44 -41.53
N LEU A 234 -8.07 -50.37 -42.04
CA LEU A 234 -8.15 -50.85 -43.42
C LEU A 234 -9.34 -51.82 -43.56
N PRO A 235 -10.43 -51.45 -44.25
CA PRO A 235 -11.55 -52.36 -44.46
C PRO A 235 -11.12 -53.44 -45.46
N ILE A 236 -10.96 -54.67 -45.00
CA ILE A 236 -10.57 -55.82 -45.84
C ILE A 236 -11.80 -56.69 -46.10
N CYS A 237 -12.04 -57.07 -47.36
CA CYS A 237 -13.11 -58.00 -47.71
C CYS A 237 -12.81 -59.37 -47.10
N SER A 238 -13.72 -59.92 -46.30
CA SER A 238 -13.51 -61.18 -45.60
C SER A 238 -13.28 -62.36 -46.56
N TYR A 239 -13.91 -62.31 -47.74
CA TYR A 239 -13.85 -63.35 -48.77
C TYR A 239 -12.60 -63.23 -49.67
N CYS A 240 -12.40 -62.09 -50.33
CA CYS A 240 -11.35 -61.94 -51.36
C CYS A 240 -10.12 -61.14 -50.91
N LYS A 241 -10.08 -60.66 -49.65
CA LYS A 241 -8.96 -59.93 -49.03
C LYS A 241 -8.55 -58.60 -49.70
N LYS A 242 -9.34 -58.09 -50.66
CA LYS A 242 -9.18 -56.74 -51.20
C LYS A 242 -9.41 -55.67 -50.12
N ILE A 243 -8.73 -54.53 -50.24
CA ILE A 243 -8.88 -53.38 -49.34
C ILE A 243 -9.82 -52.36 -49.98
N ARG A 244 -10.74 -51.79 -49.21
CA ARG A 244 -11.60 -50.69 -49.64
C ARG A 244 -10.91 -49.35 -49.42
N ASP A 245 -10.85 -48.51 -50.46
CA ASP A 245 -10.33 -47.15 -50.37
C ASP A 245 -11.38 -46.12 -49.90
N ASP A 246 -10.95 -44.88 -49.68
CA ASP A 246 -11.80 -43.77 -49.23
C ASP A 246 -12.91 -43.39 -50.24
N ALA A 247 -12.72 -43.72 -51.53
CA ALA A 247 -13.72 -43.54 -52.58
C ALA A 247 -14.73 -44.70 -52.65
N GLY A 248 -14.47 -45.77 -51.90
CA GLY A 248 -15.33 -46.93 -51.75
C GLY A 248 -15.04 -48.08 -52.71
N TYR A 249 -13.98 -48.00 -53.52
CA TYR A 249 -13.56 -49.05 -54.45
C TYR A 249 -12.67 -50.10 -53.77
N TRP A 250 -12.69 -51.32 -54.31
CA TRP A 250 -11.94 -52.46 -53.76
C TRP A 250 -10.68 -52.73 -54.58
N ASN A 251 -9.52 -52.49 -53.97
CA ASN A 251 -8.20 -52.64 -54.58
C ASN A 251 -7.45 -53.85 -54.02
N GLY A 252 -6.53 -54.41 -54.82
CA GLY A 252 -5.57 -55.41 -54.32
C GLY A 252 -4.63 -54.80 -53.27
N LEU A 253 -4.06 -55.64 -52.40
CA LEU A 253 -3.18 -55.20 -51.32
C LEU A 253 -1.99 -54.40 -51.83
N GLU A 254 -1.33 -54.91 -52.88
CA GLU A 254 -0.13 -54.33 -53.47
C GLU A 254 -0.44 -52.96 -54.09
N GLN A 255 -1.55 -52.87 -54.82
CA GLN A 255 -2.00 -51.64 -55.47
C GLN A 255 -2.37 -50.58 -54.43
N TYR A 256 -3.05 -50.98 -53.35
CA TYR A 256 -3.43 -50.07 -52.28
C TYR A 256 -2.20 -49.52 -51.53
N LEU A 257 -1.26 -50.39 -51.15
CA LEU A 257 -0.04 -49.99 -50.42
C LEU A 257 0.87 -49.08 -51.24
N THR A 258 1.08 -49.40 -52.52
CA THR A 258 1.92 -48.59 -53.42
C THR A 258 1.31 -47.22 -53.68
N ALA A 259 -0.03 -47.10 -53.68
CA ALA A 259 -0.71 -45.84 -53.92
C ALA A 259 -0.80 -44.93 -52.66
N HIS A 260 -0.77 -45.51 -51.45
CA HIS A 260 -1.02 -44.78 -50.20
C HIS A 260 0.21 -44.70 -49.27
N THR A 261 1.33 -45.31 -49.65
CA THR A 261 2.59 -45.30 -48.87
C THR A 261 3.80 -45.24 -49.80
N ASP A 262 4.96 -44.84 -49.28
CA ASP A 262 6.23 -44.88 -50.02
C ASP A 262 6.84 -46.30 -50.09
N ALA A 263 6.09 -47.35 -49.71
CA ALA A 263 6.57 -48.73 -49.69
C ALA A 263 6.63 -49.33 -51.10
N ARG A 264 7.72 -50.05 -51.41
CA ARG A 264 7.82 -50.91 -52.59
C ARG A 264 7.38 -52.32 -52.22
N VAL A 265 6.38 -52.85 -52.93
CA VAL A 265 5.84 -54.19 -52.66
C VAL A 265 6.52 -55.20 -53.59
N GLU A 266 7.16 -56.20 -53.00
CA GLU A 266 7.79 -57.32 -53.71
C GLU A 266 7.06 -58.63 -53.36
N MET A 267 6.86 -59.49 -54.36
CA MET A 267 6.22 -60.79 -54.17
C MET A 267 7.28 -61.83 -53.80
N GLY A 268 7.18 -62.41 -52.61
CA GLY A 268 8.01 -63.53 -52.16
C GLY A 268 7.14 -64.72 -51.76
N LEU A 269 7.72 -65.93 -51.76
CA LEU A 269 7.10 -67.11 -51.17
C LEU A 269 7.56 -67.24 -49.71
N CYS A 270 6.62 -67.41 -48.76
CA CYS A 270 7.01 -67.71 -47.38
C CYS A 270 7.45 -69.20 -47.27
N PRO A 271 8.31 -69.53 -46.29
CA PRO A 271 8.83 -70.89 -46.09
C PRO A 271 7.74 -71.97 -45.95
N ASP A 272 6.55 -71.60 -45.47
CA ASP A 272 5.42 -72.52 -45.31
C ASP A 272 4.78 -72.86 -46.66
N CYS A 273 4.54 -71.85 -47.51
CA CYS A 273 4.03 -72.07 -48.87
C CYS A 273 5.01 -72.82 -49.78
N THR A 274 6.32 -72.75 -49.50
CA THR A 274 7.32 -73.51 -50.25
C THR A 274 7.26 -75.00 -49.92
N LYS A 275 6.87 -75.38 -48.69
CA LYS A 275 6.72 -76.78 -48.27
C LYS A 275 5.47 -77.41 -48.86
N ASP A 276 4.36 -76.69 -48.89
CA ASP A 276 3.07 -77.21 -49.35
C ASP A 276 2.97 -77.40 -50.88
N ARG A 277 3.87 -76.79 -51.66
CA ARG A 277 3.91 -76.96 -53.13
C ARG A 277 4.81 -78.10 -53.62
N GLN A 278 5.40 -78.88 -52.71
CA GLN A 278 6.28 -80.01 -53.05
C GLN A 278 5.63 -81.39 -52.87
N SER A 279 4.31 -81.48 -52.66
CA SER A 279 3.55 -82.74 -52.62
C SER A 279 2.77 -82.99 -53.91
#